data_AF-A0A233SFF4-F1
#
_entry.id   AF-A0A233SFF4-F1
#
_cell.length_a   1.000
_cell.length_b   1.000
_cell.length_c   1.000
_cell.angle_alpha   90.00
_cell.angle_beta   90.00
_cell.angle_gamma   90.00
#
_symmetry.space_group_name_H-M   'P 1'
#
loop_
_entity.id
_entity.type
_entity.pdbx_description
1 polymer ?
#
loop_
_entity_poly.entity_id
_entity_poly.type
_entity_poly.pdbx_seq_one_letter_code
_entity_poly.pdbx_strand_id
1 'polypeptide(L)'
;MAALTREGGDGSGPVDFCIPCNPYFPTPAMFEEMAVRLREIITYYPSSADTITAELCSLLQLPPQCVAMGNGSTELITWIDHLLVRESLAIPVPTFGRWTDQPMETGKRVDMFPLQEANGFALDLAQYAEFIRARGTRVAVICNPNNPDGGYLRKQSVVQFMDAMADLDLVVVDESFLEFADAEADPSVVQEAMLRPNVVVLRSLGKNFGLHGIRFGYLVANPALAGKVRSMLPKWNLNSFAEHVVFMLKEHGMEYAQSLMQVRRDRLDMTNHLAALPGLTVYPSQGNFLFVRLPVGAEGTVVRDRMLTEHRILVRECGNKIGSSSRFLRLVVRPQVDVRRLVSGLEQVLYGTRRGAAVPELGTGTSYSSGTAAVDRLVSETNGAGMLGLAAQAVGAGVAPAAGTGMPLPAAAAPTGGGMPMPAAAQAMPMPVQQPVAAMPQPVAAVPVQQPVAPAPAPVPVPTPVPAPAPAPFPPPVPVPAPAPAPMAPAPAPAPAAALGPTPPGVPARGGLTAAQVRGMTAPGMPAAGLTPAPATGWPNAQSWPNAAGMGQAG
;
A
#
# COMPACT_ATOMS: atom_id res chain seq x y z
N MET A 1 -9.40 -9.34 -4.53
CA MET A 1 -10.77 -8.80 -4.56
C MET A 1 -11.47 -9.01 -5.88
N ALA A 2 -11.18 -8.29 -6.96
CA ALA A 2 -11.94 -8.44 -8.21
C ALA A 2 -12.00 -9.88 -8.78
N ALA A 3 -10.97 -10.72 -8.59
CA ALA A 3 -11.05 -12.15 -8.91
C ALA A 3 -11.99 -12.92 -7.96
N LEU A 4 -11.79 -12.79 -6.64
CA LEU A 4 -12.61 -13.45 -5.61
C LEU A 4 -14.08 -13.01 -5.60
N THR A 5 -14.37 -11.74 -5.92
CA THR A 5 -15.74 -11.22 -6.06
C THR A 5 -16.42 -11.81 -7.30
N ARG A 6 -15.68 -12.12 -8.37
CA ARG A 6 -16.23 -12.81 -9.56
C ARG A 6 -16.50 -14.29 -9.30
N GLU A 7 -15.77 -14.91 -8.37
CA GLU A 7 -15.96 -16.32 -7.98
C GLU A 7 -17.08 -16.51 -6.95
N GLY A 8 -17.42 -15.47 -6.18
CA GLY A 8 -18.56 -15.46 -5.25
C GLY A 8 -19.89 -15.27 -5.99
N GLY A 9 -20.64 -16.36 -6.19
CA GLY A 9 -21.91 -16.37 -6.92
C GLY A 9 -23.06 -15.53 -6.32
N ASP A 10 -22.86 -14.88 -5.17
CA ASP A 10 -23.81 -13.97 -4.51
C ASP A 10 -23.53 -12.48 -4.78
N GLY A 11 -22.48 -12.16 -5.55
CA GLY A 11 -22.06 -10.78 -5.83
C GLY A 11 -21.45 -10.05 -4.62
N SER A 12 -21.41 -10.68 -3.43
CA SER A 12 -20.81 -10.11 -2.23
C SER A 12 -19.42 -10.71 -2.00
N GLY A 13 -18.38 -9.97 -2.37
CA GLY A 13 -17.00 -10.39 -2.15
C GLY A 13 -16.66 -10.56 -0.66
N PRO A 14 -15.54 -11.23 -0.32
CA PRO A 14 -15.07 -11.32 1.06
C PRO A 14 -14.80 -9.93 1.66
N VAL A 15 -14.87 -9.80 2.99
CA VAL A 15 -14.48 -8.56 3.67
C VAL A 15 -12.96 -8.44 3.63
N ASP A 16 -12.45 -7.34 3.09
CA ASP A 16 -11.01 -7.15 2.84
C ASP A 16 -10.33 -6.36 3.96
N PHE A 17 -9.57 -7.05 4.80
CA PHE A 17 -8.63 -6.46 5.77
C PHE A 17 -7.17 -6.48 5.26
N CYS A 18 -6.91 -6.83 3.99
CA CYS A 18 -5.58 -6.88 3.41
C CYS A 18 -5.12 -5.54 2.84
N ILE A 19 -5.92 -4.89 1.99
CA ILE A 19 -5.49 -3.74 1.20
C ILE A 19 -5.80 -2.43 1.93
N PRO A 20 -4.80 -1.64 2.34
CA PRO A 20 -5.05 -0.38 3.03
C PRO A 20 -5.81 0.58 2.13
N CYS A 21 -7.01 0.96 2.55
CA CYS A 21 -7.86 1.91 1.88
C CYS A 21 -8.63 2.73 2.93
N ASN A 22 -9.05 3.93 2.55
CA ASN A 22 -10.06 4.66 3.30
C ASN A 22 -11.45 4.12 2.90
N PRO A 23 -12.23 3.51 3.81
CA PRO A 23 -13.54 2.96 3.47
C PRO A 23 -14.63 4.02 3.40
N TYR A 24 -14.34 5.27 3.78
CA TYR A 24 -15.31 6.36 3.92
C TYR A 24 -15.17 7.44 2.83
N PHE A 25 -14.22 7.28 1.92
CA PHE A 25 -14.01 8.19 0.81
C PHE A 25 -13.70 7.40 -0.47
N PRO A 26 -14.24 7.81 -1.64
CA PRO A 26 -15.26 8.84 -1.83
C PRO A 26 -16.62 8.44 -1.23
N THR A 27 -17.52 9.42 -1.07
CA THR A 27 -18.90 9.13 -0.65
C THR A 27 -19.69 8.48 -1.80
N PRO A 28 -20.82 7.81 -1.51
CA PRO A 28 -21.68 7.27 -2.57
C PRO A 28 -22.11 8.31 -3.61
N ALA A 29 -22.40 9.56 -3.19
CA ALA A 29 -22.77 10.63 -4.10
C ALA A 29 -21.65 11.01 -5.08
N MET A 30 -20.40 10.98 -4.61
CA MET A 30 -19.23 11.24 -5.46
C MET A 30 -19.02 10.12 -6.49
N PHE A 31 -19.36 8.87 -6.15
CA PHE A 31 -19.38 7.78 -7.13
C PHE A 31 -20.44 7.98 -8.21
N GLU A 32 -21.63 8.47 -7.85
CA GLU A 32 -22.68 8.82 -8.82
C GLU A 32 -22.23 9.96 -9.75
N GLU A 33 -21.56 10.99 -9.22
CA GLU A 33 -20.99 12.07 -10.04
C GLU A 33 -19.99 11.53 -11.08
N MET A 34 -19.06 10.66 -10.65
CA MET A 34 -18.12 10.00 -11.56
C MET A 34 -18.85 9.14 -12.60
N ALA A 35 -19.93 8.46 -12.21
CA ALA A 35 -20.71 7.62 -13.11
C ALA A 35 -21.40 8.43 -14.21
N VAL A 36 -21.97 9.59 -13.87
CA VAL A 36 -22.58 10.52 -14.84
C VAL A 36 -21.54 11.01 -15.86
N ARG A 37 -20.30 11.25 -15.42
CA ARG A 37 -19.21 11.73 -16.27
C ARG A 37 -18.37 10.63 -16.91
N LEU A 38 -18.72 9.35 -16.69
CA LEU A 38 -17.91 8.22 -17.10
C LEU A 38 -17.52 8.27 -18.58
N ARG A 39 -18.48 8.61 -19.46
CA ARG A 39 -18.22 8.71 -20.90
C ARG A 39 -17.13 9.74 -21.22
N GLU A 40 -17.16 10.91 -20.57
CA GLU A 40 -16.13 11.94 -20.77
C GLU A 40 -14.76 11.43 -20.27
N ILE A 41 -14.74 10.88 -19.06
CA ILE A 41 -13.51 10.40 -18.41
C ILE A 41 -12.80 9.35 -19.26
N ILE A 42 -13.53 8.43 -19.90
CA ILE A 42 -12.91 7.33 -20.66
C ILE A 42 -12.62 7.67 -22.12
N THR A 43 -13.22 8.73 -22.69
CA THR A 43 -13.07 9.05 -24.12
C THR A 43 -12.05 10.14 -24.41
N TYR A 44 -11.78 11.03 -23.45
CA TYR A 44 -10.79 12.08 -23.60
C TYR A 44 -9.45 11.73 -22.95
N TYR A 45 -8.36 12.17 -23.60
CA TYR A 45 -7.07 12.25 -22.93
C TYR A 45 -7.19 13.21 -21.73
N PRO A 46 -6.45 12.94 -20.64
CA PRO A 46 -6.40 13.85 -19.52
C PRO A 46 -5.76 15.18 -19.93
N SER A 47 -6.03 16.21 -19.13
CA SER A 47 -5.33 17.49 -19.22
C SER A 47 -3.82 17.32 -19.12
N SER A 48 -3.10 18.37 -19.49
CA SER A 48 -1.63 18.37 -19.36
C SER A 48 -1.21 18.10 -17.91
N ALA A 49 -0.05 17.45 -17.75
CA ALA A 49 0.49 17.19 -16.42
C ALA A 49 0.67 18.49 -15.61
N ASP A 50 1.02 19.60 -16.26
CA ASP A 50 1.16 20.91 -15.62
C ASP A 50 -0.18 21.42 -15.08
N THR A 51 -1.27 21.25 -15.83
CA THR A 51 -2.63 21.63 -15.40
C THR A 51 -3.05 20.85 -14.15
N ILE A 52 -2.90 19.52 -14.18
CA ILE A 52 -3.28 18.67 -13.05
C ILE A 52 -2.35 18.94 -11.84
N THR A 53 -1.07 19.23 -12.11
CA THR A 53 -0.09 19.54 -11.05
C THR A 53 -0.47 20.85 -10.37
N ALA A 54 -0.81 21.87 -11.15
CA ALA A 54 -1.21 23.17 -10.62
C ALA A 54 -2.46 23.06 -9.74
N GLU A 55 -3.47 22.28 -10.15
CA GLU A 55 -4.69 22.08 -9.35
C GLU A 55 -4.38 21.38 -8.03
N LEU A 56 -3.65 20.24 -8.07
CA LEU A 56 -3.24 19.54 -6.85
C LEU A 56 -2.41 20.46 -5.94
N CYS A 57 -1.45 21.20 -6.51
CA CYS A 57 -0.57 22.10 -5.78
C CYS A 57 -1.32 23.25 -5.12
N SER A 58 -2.38 23.77 -5.75
CA SER A 58 -3.26 24.77 -5.15
C SER A 58 -3.96 24.22 -3.90
N LEU A 59 -4.40 22.96 -3.92
CA LEU A 59 -5.03 22.31 -2.78
C LEU A 59 -4.03 22.02 -1.65
N LEU A 60 -2.83 21.56 -2.01
CA LEU A 60 -1.77 21.19 -1.05
C LEU A 60 -0.94 22.39 -0.57
N GLN A 61 -1.15 23.58 -1.15
CA GLN A 61 -0.32 24.77 -0.92
C GLN A 61 1.18 24.50 -1.17
N LEU A 62 1.46 23.81 -2.27
CA LEU A 62 2.83 23.49 -2.71
C LEU A 62 3.18 24.23 -4.00
N PRO A 63 4.44 24.62 -4.22
CA PRO A 63 4.90 25.12 -5.51
C PRO A 63 4.95 24.00 -6.57
N PRO A 64 4.31 24.16 -7.76
CA PRO A 64 4.25 23.12 -8.79
C PRO A 64 5.61 22.59 -9.25
N GLN A 65 6.63 23.44 -9.30
CA GLN A 65 7.99 23.05 -9.70
C GLN A 65 8.64 22.02 -8.75
N CYS A 66 8.17 21.93 -7.52
CA CYS A 66 8.65 21.00 -6.50
C CYS A 66 7.93 19.65 -6.50
N VAL A 67 6.92 19.46 -7.37
CA VAL A 67 6.10 18.25 -7.40
C VAL A 67 6.36 17.45 -8.68
N ALA A 68 6.34 16.12 -8.57
CA ALA A 68 6.24 15.21 -9.71
C ALA A 68 5.15 14.16 -9.42
N MET A 69 4.19 14.00 -10.33
CA MET A 69 3.06 13.08 -10.14
C MET A 69 3.23 11.82 -10.98
N GLY A 70 2.88 10.67 -10.42
CA GLY A 70 2.96 9.37 -11.10
C GLY A 70 1.70 8.54 -10.94
N ASN A 71 1.65 7.43 -11.68
CA ASN A 71 0.62 6.39 -11.63
C ASN A 71 0.72 5.53 -10.36
N GLY A 72 0.67 6.21 -9.21
CA GLY A 72 0.91 5.66 -7.89
C GLY A 72 2.35 5.80 -7.44
N SER A 73 2.54 5.74 -6.13
CA SER A 73 3.85 5.88 -5.51
C SER A 73 4.85 4.82 -5.98
N THR A 74 4.40 3.62 -6.38
CA THR A 74 5.26 2.56 -6.88
C THR A 74 6.00 2.93 -8.18
N GLU A 75 5.36 3.63 -9.11
CA GLU A 75 6.04 4.12 -10.31
C GLU A 75 7.15 5.12 -9.94
N LEU A 76 6.86 5.98 -8.96
CA LEU A 76 7.84 6.94 -8.46
C LEU A 76 9.01 6.26 -7.74
N ILE A 77 8.77 5.17 -6.99
CA ILE A 77 9.85 4.33 -6.41
C ILE A 77 10.76 3.80 -7.52
N THR A 78 10.19 3.31 -8.63
CA THR A 78 10.95 2.85 -9.79
C THR A 78 11.82 3.97 -10.38
N TRP A 79 11.28 5.18 -10.55
CA TRP A 79 12.07 6.30 -11.07
C TRP A 79 13.12 6.83 -10.07
N ILE A 80 12.81 6.85 -8.78
CA ILE A 80 13.79 7.16 -7.73
C ILE A 80 14.96 6.18 -7.81
N ASP A 81 14.67 4.88 -7.90
CA ASP A 81 15.67 3.83 -8.01
C ASP A 81 16.54 3.98 -9.26
N HIS A 82 15.96 4.23 -10.44
CA HIS A 82 16.72 4.36 -11.68
C HIS A 82 17.54 5.64 -11.80
N LEU A 83 17.06 6.75 -11.23
CA LEU A 83 17.64 8.08 -11.45
C LEU A 83 18.51 8.57 -10.30
N LEU A 84 18.16 8.18 -9.07
CA LEU A 84 18.70 8.81 -7.85
C LEU A 84 19.48 7.83 -6.97
N VAL A 85 19.24 6.52 -7.10
CA VAL A 85 20.04 5.49 -6.41
C VAL A 85 21.11 4.97 -7.37
N ARG A 86 22.37 5.00 -6.94
CA ARG A 86 23.50 4.52 -7.75
C ARG A 86 23.89 3.10 -7.39
N GLU A 87 24.44 2.94 -6.19
CA GLU A 87 25.07 1.67 -5.78
C GLU A 87 24.30 0.99 -4.66
N SER A 88 23.80 1.75 -3.69
CA SER A 88 23.22 1.21 -2.47
C SER A 88 22.18 2.11 -1.84
N LEU A 89 21.28 1.48 -1.09
CA LEU A 89 20.38 2.14 -0.16
C LEU A 89 20.28 1.34 1.13
N ALA A 90 20.03 2.05 2.23
CA ALA A 90 19.75 1.47 3.52
C ALA A 90 18.25 1.55 3.77
N ILE A 91 17.67 0.53 4.37
CA ILE A 91 16.25 0.53 4.69
C ILE A 91 15.90 -0.28 5.95
N PRO A 92 15.07 0.26 6.86
CA PRO A 92 14.52 -0.50 7.97
C PRO A 92 13.64 -1.66 7.50
N VAL A 93 13.74 -2.83 8.15
CA VAL A 93 12.86 -3.99 7.88
C VAL A 93 12.21 -4.49 9.19
N PRO A 94 10.92 -4.86 9.20
CA PRO A 94 10.05 -5.02 8.03
C PRO A 94 9.52 -3.71 7.47
N THR A 95 9.31 -3.68 6.15
CA THR A 95 8.83 -2.49 5.44
C THR A 95 7.94 -2.87 4.23
N PHE A 96 7.63 -1.89 3.38
CA PHE A 96 6.97 -2.10 2.11
C PHE A 96 7.96 -2.70 1.10
N GLY A 97 7.69 -3.93 0.66
CA GLY A 97 8.63 -4.73 -0.14
C GLY A 97 9.13 -4.05 -1.41
N ARG A 98 8.39 -3.10 -2.00
CA ARG A 98 8.87 -2.39 -3.18
C ARG A 98 10.16 -1.58 -2.95
N TRP A 99 10.44 -1.17 -1.72
CA TRP A 99 11.71 -0.53 -1.38
C TRP A 99 12.88 -1.52 -1.24
N THR A 100 12.63 -2.83 -1.13
CA THR A 100 13.66 -3.88 -1.19
C THR A 100 13.75 -4.50 -2.58
N ASP A 101 12.61 -4.84 -3.18
CA ASP A 101 12.53 -5.61 -4.42
C ASP A 101 13.06 -4.81 -5.62
N GLN A 102 12.64 -3.54 -5.77
CA GLN A 102 13.04 -2.68 -6.89
C GLN A 102 14.58 -2.50 -6.99
N PRO A 103 15.30 -2.11 -5.93
CA PRO A 103 16.75 -1.99 -6.02
C PRO A 103 17.47 -3.33 -6.20
N MET A 104 16.94 -4.43 -5.65
CA MET A 104 17.50 -5.76 -5.92
C MET A 104 17.33 -6.17 -7.39
N GLU A 105 16.15 -5.91 -7.97
CA GLU A 105 15.84 -6.16 -9.39
C GLU A 105 16.79 -5.39 -10.33
N THR A 106 17.29 -4.22 -9.90
CA THR A 106 18.23 -3.39 -10.67
C THR A 106 19.70 -3.58 -10.26
N GLY A 107 20.00 -4.61 -9.45
CA GLY A 107 21.37 -5.00 -9.10
C GLY A 107 22.05 -4.11 -8.06
N LYS A 108 21.29 -3.31 -7.31
CA LYS A 108 21.81 -2.44 -6.26
C LYS A 108 21.90 -3.16 -4.91
N ARG A 109 22.85 -2.74 -4.08
CA ARG A 109 23.00 -3.27 -2.72
C ARG A 109 21.91 -2.72 -1.80
N VAL A 110 21.19 -3.60 -1.10
CA VAL A 110 20.17 -3.24 -0.12
C VAL A 110 20.70 -3.54 1.28
N ASP A 111 21.05 -2.49 2.02
CA ASP A 111 21.56 -2.57 3.39
C ASP A 111 20.35 -2.54 4.37
N MET A 112 19.92 -3.72 4.83
CA MET A 112 18.73 -3.86 5.66
C MET A 112 19.02 -3.63 7.14
N PHE A 113 18.30 -2.70 7.76
CA PHE A 113 18.37 -2.40 9.20
C PHE A 113 17.21 -3.10 9.94
N PRO A 114 17.45 -4.19 10.69
CA PRO A 114 16.37 -4.95 11.32
C PRO A 114 15.76 -4.21 12.52
N LEU A 115 14.47 -3.90 12.41
CA LEU A 115 13.65 -3.38 13.50
C LEU A 115 13.33 -4.50 14.49
N GLN A 116 13.62 -4.27 15.76
CA GLN A 116 13.52 -5.30 16.80
C GLN A 116 12.09 -5.41 17.35
N GLU A 117 11.54 -6.63 17.35
CA GLU A 117 10.22 -6.91 17.96
C GLU A 117 10.19 -6.51 19.44
N ALA A 118 11.30 -6.73 20.16
CA ALA A 118 11.45 -6.40 21.57
C ALA A 118 11.23 -4.91 21.88
N ASN A 119 11.50 -4.03 20.91
CA ASN A 119 11.28 -2.59 21.00
C ASN A 119 10.00 -2.15 20.26
N GLY A 120 9.09 -3.09 19.99
CA GLY A 120 7.84 -2.80 19.28
C GLY A 120 8.04 -2.40 17.81
N PHE A 121 9.14 -2.83 17.19
CA PHE A 121 9.57 -2.40 15.84
C PHE A 121 9.87 -0.89 15.72
N ALA A 122 10.08 -0.18 16.82
CA ALA A 122 10.43 1.24 16.78
C ALA A 122 11.77 1.46 16.06
N LEU A 123 11.79 2.43 15.14
CA LEU A 123 13.01 2.85 14.44
C LEU A 123 13.80 3.86 15.29
N ASP A 124 14.96 3.43 15.77
CA ASP A 124 15.94 4.32 16.38
C ASP A 124 16.78 4.99 15.27
N LEU A 125 16.57 6.29 15.07
CA LEU A 125 17.23 7.07 14.03
C LEU A 125 18.74 7.25 14.27
N ALA A 126 19.20 7.23 15.52
CA ALA A 126 20.63 7.34 15.83
C ALA A 126 21.35 6.05 15.46
N GLN A 127 20.81 4.90 15.88
CA GLN A 127 21.36 3.59 15.50
C GLN A 127 21.28 3.36 13.98
N TYR A 128 20.20 3.81 13.34
CA TYR A 128 20.06 3.71 11.89
C TYR A 128 21.09 4.59 11.15
N ALA A 129 21.34 5.80 11.65
CA ALA A 129 22.40 6.67 11.15
C ALA A 129 23.78 6.00 11.25
N GLU A 130 24.13 5.45 12.43
CA GLU A 130 25.39 4.72 12.64
C GLU A 130 25.53 3.53 11.69
N PHE A 131 24.44 2.77 11.49
CA PHE A 131 24.39 1.66 10.54
C PHE A 131 24.68 2.12 9.10
N ILE A 132 24.03 3.20 8.63
CA ILE A 132 24.28 3.77 7.29
C ILE A 132 25.75 4.13 7.13
N ARG A 133 26.36 4.78 8.14
CA ARG A 133 27.77 5.16 8.11
C ARG A 133 28.69 3.94 8.07
N ALA A 134 28.45 2.95 8.93
CA ALA A 134 29.26 1.73 8.99
C ALA A 134 29.23 0.93 7.68
N ARG A 135 28.09 0.94 6.97
CA ARG A 135 27.93 0.28 5.67
C ARG A 135 28.44 1.10 4.49
N GLY A 136 28.77 2.38 4.70
CA GLY A 136 29.12 3.31 3.62
C GLY A 136 27.98 3.49 2.61
N THR A 137 26.73 3.37 3.06
CA THR A 137 25.55 3.47 2.20
C THR A 137 25.26 4.93 1.87
N ARG A 138 24.86 5.21 0.63
CA ARG A 138 24.71 6.59 0.13
C ARG A 138 23.26 7.07 0.04
N VAL A 139 22.28 6.17 0.16
CA VAL A 139 20.85 6.49 0.16
C VAL A 139 20.18 5.92 1.41
N ALA A 140 19.34 6.70 2.08
CA ALA A 140 18.53 6.26 3.21
C ALA A 140 17.04 6.31 2.87
N VAL A 141 16.27 5.33 3.36
CA VAL A 141 14.80 5.29 3.18
C VAL A 141 14.13 5.20 4.54
N ILE A 142 13.19 6.11 4.80
CA ILE A 142 12.30 6.10 5.97
C ILE A 142 10.86 6.02 5.46
N CYS A 143 10.09 5.04 5.92
CA CYS A 143 8.63 5.04 5.74
C CYS A 143 7.99 5.56 7.03
N ASN A 144 7.16 6.61 6.94
CA ASN A 144 6.56 7.23 8.12
C ASN A 144 5.13 7.73 7.85
N PRO A 145 4.08 7.08 8.39
CA PRO A 145 4.11 5.83 9.16
C PRO A 145 4.66 4.63 8.37
N ASN A 146 5.36 3.72 9.06
CA ASN A 146 5.91 2.53 8.42
C ASN A 146 4.83 1.47 8.12
N ASN A 147 5.09 0.61 7.14
CA ASN A 147 4.23 -0.50 6.75
C ASN A 147 5.06 -1.79 6.76
N PRO A 148 4.81 -2.77 7.63
CA PRO A 148 3.47 -3.14 8.10
C PRO A 148 3.12 -2.74 9.52
N ASP A 149 4.08 -2.32 10.35
CA ASP A 149 3.94 -2.14 11.78
C ASP A 149 3.10 -0.91 12.16
N GLY A 150 3.09 0.12 11.32
CA GLY A 150 2.37 1.37 11.57
C GLY A 150 3.16 2.37 12.43
N GLY A 151 4.41 2.05 12.76
CA GLY A 151 5.30 2.88 13.57
C GLY A 151 5.46 4.29 13.01
N TYR A 152 5.58 5.25 13.91
CA TYR A 152 5.58 6.68 13.60
C TYR A 152 6.76 7.40 14.25
N LEU A 153 7.38 8.27 13.47
CA LEU A 153 8.41 9.20 13.89
C LEU A 153 7.84 10.61 13.86
N ARG A 154 8.09 11.38 14.92
CA ARG A 154 7.72 12.79 14.96
C ARG A 154 8.51 13.58 13.93
N LYS A 155 7.88 14.62 13.35
CA LYS A 155 8.50 15.47 12.32
C LYS A 155 9.88 15.94 12.72
N GLN A 156 10.03 16.49 13.93
CA GLN A 156 11.30 17.03 14.42
C GLN A 156 12.43 16.00 14.41
N SER A 157 12.16 14.75 14.77
CA SER A 157 13.18 13.68 14.77
C SER A 157 13.60 13.32 13.34
N VAL A 158 12.67 13.31 12.39
CA VAL A 158 12.99 13.11 10.97
C VAL A 158 13.82 14.28 10.43
N VAL A 159 13.51 15.53 10.82
CA VAL A 159 14.33 16.70 10.43
C VAL A 159 15.76 16.59 10.97
N GLN A 160 15.93 16.25 12.24
CA GLN A 160 17.26 16.05 12.84
C GLN A 160 18.05 14.95 12.12
N PHE A 161 17.39 13.86 11.73
CA PHE A 161 18.02 12.82 10.93
C PHE A 161 18.45 13.33 9.55
N MET A 162 17.60 14.11 8.86
CA MET A 162 17.96 14.73 7.58
C MET A 162 19.15 15.69 7.72
N ASP A 163 19.25 16.43 8.83
CA ASP A 163 20.41 17.29 9.12
C ASP A 163 21.69 16.47 9.30
N ALA A 164 21.63 15.40 10.09
CA ALA A 164 22.77 14.51 10.31
C ALA A 164 23.22 13.78 9.04
N MET A 165 22.30 13.58 8.08
CA MET A 165 22.51 12.87 6.82
C MET A 165 22.59 13.81 5.60
N ALA A 166 22.89 15.09 5.81
CA ALA A 166 22.94 16.08 4.73
C ALA A 166 23.99 15.78 3.64
N ASP A 167 25.00 14.97 3.93
CA ASP A 167 26.04 14.54 3.00
C ASP A 167 25.70 13.24 2.24
N LEU A 168 24.57 12.59 2.51
CA LEU A 168 24.09 11.46 1.71
C LEU A 168 23.65 11.92 0.31
N ASP A 169 23.73 11.02 -0.66
CA ASP A 169 23.27 11.30 -2.03
C ASP A 169 21.75 11.50 -2.07
N LEU A 170 21.01 10.78 -1.22
CA LEU A 170 19.56 10.87 -1.12
C LEU A 170 19.03 10.40 0.24
N VAL A 171 18.06 11.11 0.80
CA VAL A 171 17.17 10.66 1.86
C VAL A 171 15.75 10.64 1.32
N VAL A 172 15.12 9.47 1.34
CA VAL A 172 13.73 9.30 0.93
C VAL A 172 12.84 9.15 2.15
N VAL A 173 11.76 9.92 2.20
CA VAL A 173 10.71 9.79 3.22
C VAL A 173 9.39 9.41 2.54
N ASP A 174 8.94 8.18 2.76
CA ASP A 174 7.65 7.69 2.26
C ASP A 174 6.54 8.00 3.27
N GLU A 175 5.77 9.05 2.98
CA GLU A 175 4.63 9.54 3.75
C GLU A 175 3.29 8.99 3.22
N SER A 176 3.29 7.83 2.55
CA SER A 176 2.10 7.22 1.94
C SER A 176 0.88 7.03 2.85
N PHE A 177 1.07 7.02 4.17
CA PHE A 177 0.01 6.80 5.16
C PHE A 177 -0.18 7.98 6.11
N LEU A 178 0.51 9.10 5.86
CA LEU A 178 0.63 10.19 6.82
C LEU A 178 -0.71 10.90 7.08
N GLU A 179 -1.63 10.94 6.12
CA GLU A 179 -2.93 11.58 6.32
C GLU A 179 -3.79 10.89 7.41
N PHE A 180 -3.48 9.64 7.75
CA PHE A 180 -4.12 8.91 8.85
C PHE A 180 -3.48 9.18 10.22
N ALA A 181 -2.34 9.87 10.27
CA ALA A 181 -1.67 10.19 11.53
C ALA A 181 -2.44 11.28 12.31
N ASP A 182 -2.47 11.13 13.63
CA ASP A 182 -3.05 12.06 14.61
C ASP A 182 -2.11 12.36 15.78
N ALA A 183 -0.86 11.91 15.69
CA ALA A 183 0.17 12.14 16.72
C ALA A 183 0.61 13.61 16.84
N GLU A 184 0.52 14.39 15.76
CA GLU A 184 0.85 15.83 15.74
C GLU A 184 0.04 16.55 14.65
N ALA A 185 -0.13 17.86 14.79
CA ALA A 185 -0.98 18.67 13.91
C ALA A 185 -0.39 18.84 12.49
N ASP A 186 0.93 18.97 12.38
CA ASP A 186 1.65 19.10 11.10
C ASP A 186 2.79 18.06 11.03
N PRO A 187 2.47 16.80 10.71
CA PRO A 187 3.41 15.68 10.80
C PRO A 187 4.37 15.56 9.62
N SER A 188 4.18 16.36 8.55
CA SER A 188 4.89 16.16 7.30
C SER A 188 6.20 16.93 7.19
N VAL A 189 7.17 16.34 6.51
CA VAL A 189 8.45 16.96 6.15
C VAL A 189 8.49 17.46 4.69
N VAL A 190 7.36 17.58 3.98
CA VAL A 190 7.34 18.10 2.59
C VAL A 190 7.99 19.49 2.46
N GLN A 191 7.84 20.36 3.47
CA GLN A 191 8.47 21.68 3.48
C GLN A 191 10.01 21.58 3.51
N GLU A 192 10.55 20.63 4.26
CA GLU A 192 11.99 20.36 4.31
C GLU A 192 12.51 19.81 2.98
N ALA A 193 11.74 18.92 2.33
CA ALA A 193 12.13 18.32 1.06
C ALA A 193 12.30 19.35 -0.07
N MET A 194 11.51 20.42 -0.04
CA MET A 194 11.62 21.51 -1.03
C MET A 194 12.90 22.34 -0.88
N LEU A 195 13.46 22.39 0.34
CA LEU A 195 14.63 23.21 0.67
C LEU A 195 15.94 22.43 0.54
N ARG A 196 15.89 21.09 0.67
CA ARG A 196 17.09 20.24 0.75
C ARG A 196 17.48 19.68 -0.62
N PRO A 197 18.79 19.65 -0.94
CA PRO A 197 19.28 19.18 -2.24
C PRO A 197 19.20 17.66 -2.45
N ASN A 198 19.01 16.91 -1.37
CA ASN A 198 19.10 15.45 -1.33
C ASN A 198 17.88 14.80 -0.67
N VAL A 199 16.74 15.49 -0.52
CA VAL A 199 15.54 14.91 0.12
C VAL A 199 14.39 14.79 -0.88
N VAL A 200 13.74 13.63 -0.87
CA VAL A 200 12.49 13.38 -1.59
C VAL A 200 11.45 12.86 -0.61
N VAL A 201 10.26 13.45 -0.62
CA VAL A 201 9.09 12.95 0.09
C VAL A 201 8.14 12.31 -0.90
N LEU A 202 7.69 11.09 -0.61
CA LEU A 202 6.75 10.35 -1.45
C LEU A 202 5.37 10.28 -0.77
N ARG A 203 4.30 10.52 -1.53
CA ARG A 203 2.91 10.48 -1.05
C ARG A 203 2.05 9.62 -1.98
N SER A 204 1.04 8.95 -1.41
CA SER A 204 0.13 8.08 -2.16
C SER A 204 -1.32 8.46 -1.89
N LEU A 205 -2.05 8.89 -2.92
CA LEU A 205 -3.46 9.24 -2.76
C LEU A 205 -4.39 8.03 -2.87
N GLY A 206 -3.98 6.97 -3.58
CA GLY A 206 -4.82 5.78 -3.73
C GLY A 206 -5.21 5.11 -2.40
N LYS A 207 -4.45 5.34 -1.32
CA LYS A 207 -4.71 4.80 0.01
C LYS A 207 -5.71 5.66 0.78
N ASN A 208 -5.37 6.94 0.98
CA ASN A 208 -6.17 7.87 1.77
C ASN A 208 -7.49 8.27 1.10
N PHE A 209 -7.59 8.17 -0.23
CA PHE A 209 -8.84 8.42 -0.95
C PHE A 209 -9.66 7.14 -1.16
N GLY A 210 -9.19 5.98 -0.73
CA GLY A 210 -9.88 4.71 -1.01
C GLY A 210 -9.81 4.24 -2.48
N LEU A 211 -9.28 5.05 -3.40
CA LEU A 211 -9.26 4.82 -4.84
C LEU A 211 -7.96 4.19 -5.36
N HIS A 212 -7.53 3.08 -4.76
CA HIS A 212 -6.28 2.41 -5.13
C HIS A 212 -6.23 1.93 -6.59
N GLY A 213 -7.38 1.69 -7.22
CA GLY A 213 -7.51 1.32 -8.63
C GLY A 213 -7.21 2.47 -9.61
N ILE A 214 -7.34 3.73 -9.18
CA ILE A 214 -7.04 4.90 -10.02
C ILE A 214 -5.54 5.10 -10.23
N ARG A 215 -4.69 4.51 -9.38
CA ARG A 215 -3.23 4.62 -9.49
C ARG A 215 -2.76 6.08 -9.46
N PHE A 216 -2.73 6.69 -8.28
CA PHE A 216 -2.28 8.07 -8.13
C PHE A 216 -1.35 8.28 -6.94
N GLY A 217 -0.26 9.00 -7.16
CA GLY A 217 0.75 9.38 -6.17
C GLY A 217 1.60 10.53 -6.68
N TYR A 218 2.31 11.19 -5.77
CA TYR A 218 3.24 12.26 -6.11
C TYR A 218 4.45 12.21 -5.20
N LEU A 219 5.53 12.84 -5.64
CA LEU A 219 6.65 13.17 -4.80
C LEU A 219 6.79 14.69 -4.69
N VAL A 220 7.35 15.13 -3.57
CA VAL A 220 7.75 16.51 -3.30
C VAL A 220 9.25 16.52 -3.06
N ALA A 221 9.94 17.40 -3.74
CA ALA A 221 11.38 17.62 -3.59
C ALA A 221 11.71 19.04 -4.04
N ASN A 222 12.97 19.46 -3.92
CA ASN A 222 13.39 20.71 -4.54
C ASN A 222 13.15 20.68 -6.08
N PRO A 223 13.12 21.85 -6.76
CA PRO A 223 12.80 21.92 -8.18
C PRO A 223 13.74 21.10 -9.08
N ALA A 224 15.01 20.94 -8.69
CA ALA A 224 15.99 20.19 -9.46
C ALA A 224 15.72 18.67 -9.42
N LEU A 225 15.47 18.11 -8.24
CA LEU A 225 15.15 16.68 -8.06
C LEU A 225 13.78 16.36 -8.63
N ALA A 226 12.76 17.17 -8.33
CA ALA A 226 11.42 16.99 -8.88
C ALA A 226 11.45 17.09 -10.41
N GLY A 227 12.21 18.04 -10.97
CA GLY A 227 12.40 18.19 -12.41
C GLY A 227 13.05 16.97 -13.08
N LYS A 228 14.08 16.38 -12.46
CA LYS A 228 14.72 15.15 -12.95
C LYS A 228 13.71 14.00 -13.08
N VAL A 229 12.89 13.78 -12.05
CA VAL A 229 11.86 12.73 -12.11
C VAL A 229 10.79 13.08 -13.15
N ARG A 230 10.27 14.32 -13.15
CA ARG A 230 9.27 14.75 -14.16
C ARG A 230 9.73 14.54 -15.59
N SER A 231 11.01 14.79 -15.90
CA SER A 231 11.53 14.64 -17.26
C SER A 231 11.52 13.20 -17.79
N MET A 232 11.40 12.22 -16.90
CA MET A 232 11.39 10.80 -17.25
C MET A 232 9.97 10.21 -17.32
N LEU A 233 8.98 10.94 -16.82
CA LEU A 233 7.59 10.48 -16.86
C LEU A 233 7.02 10.57 -18.28
N PRO A 234 6.25 9.57 -18.74
CA PRO A 234 5.61 9.61 -20.04
C PRO A 234 4.68 10.82 -20.23
N LYS A 235 4.47 11.22 -21.49
CA LYS A 235 3.36 12.14 -21.81
C LYS A 235 2.03 11.43 -21.53
N TRP A 236 1.06 12.17 -21.01
CA TRP A 236 -0.23 11.63 -20.56
C TRP A 236 -0.08 10.44 -19.59
N ASN A 237 0.92 10.51 -18.71
CA ASN A 237 1.16 9.45 -17.73
C ASN A 237 -0.04 9.26 -16.81
N LEU A 238 -0.49 10.33 -16.14
CA LEU A 238 -1.69 10.26 -15.32
C LEU A 238 -2.92 9.93 -16.17
N ASN A 239 -3.84 9.16 -15.61
CA ASN A 239 -5.10 8.82 -16.26
C ASN A 239 -6.21 9.83 -15.92
N SER A 240 -7.24 9.88 -16.76
CA SER A 240 -8.37 10.82 -16.63
C SER A 240 -9.20 10.63 -15.35
N PHE A 241 -9.21 9.45 -14.75
CA PHE A 241 -9.84 9.27 -13.43
C PHE A 241 -9.05 9.98 -12.32
N ALA A 242 -7.71 9.92 -12.37
CA ALA A 242 -6.86 10.62 -11.41
C ALA A 242 -7.05 12.14 -11.52
N GLU A 243 -7.12 12.67 -12.74
CA GLU A 243 -7.49 14.07 -12.97
C GLU A 243 -8.82 14.40 -12.32
N HIS A 244 -9.90 13.69 -12.69
CA HIS A 244 -11.22 14.00 -12.19
C HIS A 244 -11.30 14.01 -10.65
N VAL A 245 -10.61 13.06 -10.00
CA VAL A 245 -10.49 13.01 -8.54
C VAL A 245 -9.76 14.21 -7.97
N VAL A 246 -8.67 14.68 -8.58
CA VAL A 246 -7.96 15.88 -8.13
C VAL A 246 -8.87 17.10 -8.14
N PHE A 247 -9.64 17.30 -9.22
CA PHE A 247 -10.55 18.43 -9.34
C PHE A 247 -11.73 18.34 -8.36
N MET A 248 -12.24 17.14 -8.10
CA MET A 248 -13.32 16.88 -7.15
C MET A 248 -12.95 17.26 -5.70
N LEU A 249 -11.68 17.18 -5.31
CA LEU A 249 -11.25 17.50 -3.93
C LEU A 249 -11.53 18.93 -3.51
N LYS A 250 -11.58 19.86 -4.46
CA LYS A 250 -11.87 21.26 -4.18
C LYS A 250 -13.27 21.44 -3.58
N GLU A 251 -14.21 20.61 -4.03
CA GLU A 251 -15.61 20.68 -3.62
C GLU A 251 -15.88 19.79 -2.40
N HIS A 252 -15.14 18.68 -2.25
CA HIS A 252 -15.38 17.66 -1.21
C HIS A 252 -14.30 17.58 -0.11
N GLY A 253 -13.57 18.67 0.12
CA GLY A 253 -12.51 18.72 1.13
C GLY A 253 -13.01 18.44 2.55
N MET A 254 -14.25 18.81 2.87
CA MET A 254 -14.86 18.58 4.18
C MET A 254 -15.16 17.10 4.41
N GLU A 255 -15.75 16.43 3.43
CA GLU A 255 -16.04 14.99 3.45
C GLU A 255 -14.75 14.18 3.52
N TYR A 256 -13.71 14.61 2.79
CA TYR A 256 -12.39 14.01 2.90
C TYR A 256 -11.82 14.13 4.33
N ALA A 257 -11.81 15.31 4.93
CA ALA A 257 -11.33 15.49 6.30
C ALA A 257 -12.14 14.66 7.32
N GLN A 258 -13.46 14.62 7.18
CA GLN A 258 -14.35 13.79 8.01
C GLN A 258 -14.04 12.31 7.88
N SER A 259 -13.79 11.82 6.66
CA SER A 259 -13.43 10.43 6.42
C SER A 259 -12.16 10.02 7.16
N LEU A 260 -11.12 10.88 7.18
CA LEU A 260 -9.88 10.63 7.91
C LEU A 260 -10.10 10.60 9.42
N MET A 261 -10.90 11.52 9.96
CA MET A 261 -11.27 11.51 11.38
C MET A 261 -12.00 10.23 11.77
N GLN A 262 -12.89 9.74 10.90
CA GLN A 262 -13.60 8.48 11.14
C GLN A 262 -12.64 7.27 11.13
N VAL A 263 -11.70 7.19 10.18
CA VAL A 263 -10.67 6.13 10.17
C VAL A 263 -9.80 6.18 11.44
N ARG A 264 -9.40 7.35 11.91
CA ARG A 264 -8.61 7.51 13.15
C ARG A 264 -9.37 6.99 14.37
N ARG A 265 -10.66 7.32 14.49
CA ARG A 265 -11.53 6.79 15.55
C ARG A 265 -11.67 5.28 15.47
N ASP A 266 -11.95 4.75 14.28
CA ASP A 266 -12.10 3.31 14.09
C ASP A 266 -10.81 2.54 14.36
N ARG A 267 -9.64 3.14 14.09
CA ARG A 267 -8.34 2.55 14.45
C ARG A 267 -8.23 2.35 15.95
N LEU A 268 -8.65 3.33 16.75
CA LEU A 268 -8.65 3.22 18.21
C LEU A 268 -9.63 2.14 18.68
N ASP A 269 -10.87 2.16 18.16
CA ASP A 269 -11.89 1.18 18.51
C ASP A 269 -11.46 -0.25 18.14
N MET A 270 -10.90 -0.43 16.95
CA MET A 270 -10.38 -1.71 16.48
C MET A 270 -9.19 -2.19 17.30
N THR A 271 -8.30 -1.28 17.72
CA THR A 271 -7.19 -1.59 18.64
C THR A 271 -7.71 -2.19 19.93
N ASN A 272 -8.71 -1.56 20.55
CA ASN A 272 -9.31 -2.02 21.80
C ASN A 272 -9.97 -3.40 21.66
N HIS A 273 -10.74 -3.62 20.57
CA HIS A 273 -11.38 -4.90 20.33
C HIS A 273 -10.37 -6.04 20.08
N LEU A 274 -9.30 -5.78 19.33
CA LEU A 274 -8.27 -6.79 19.06
C LEU A 274 -7.43 -7.07 20.30
N ALA A 275 -7.08 -6.05 21.08
CA ALA A 275 -6.30 -6.21 22.31
C ALA A 275 -7.04 -7.03 23.40
N ALA A 276 -8.36 -7.13 23.31
CA ALA A 276 -9.16 -7.98 24.20
C ALA A 276 -9.05 -9.48 23.89
N LEU A 277 -8.49 -9.88 22.73
CA LEU A 277 -8.32 -11.29 22.36
C LEU A 277 -7.11 -11.92 23.09
N PRO A 278 -7.29 -13.04 23.82
CA PRO A 278 -6.22 -13.63 24.64
C PRO A 278 -4.95 -13.97 23.85
N GLY A 279 -3.80 -13.45 24.29
CA GLY A 279 -2.49 -13.73 23.68
C GLY A 279 -2.23 -13.02 22.35
N LEU A 280 -3.18 -12.24 21.84
CA LEU A 280 -2.95 -11.35 20.69
C LEU A 280 -2.24 -10.08 21.18
N THR A 281 -1.20 -9.66 20.47
CA THR A 281 -0.52 -8.38 20.76
C THR A 281 -0.76 -7.42 19.60
N VAL A 282 -1.24 -6.22 19.88
CA VAL A 282 -1.50 -5.17 18.89
C VAL A 282 -0.44 -4.09 19.04
N TYR A 283 0.27 -3.76 17.95
CA TYR A 283 1.29 -2.71 17.95
C TYR A 283 0.64 -1.34 17.67
N PRO A 284 1.09 -0.26 18.32
CA PRO A 284 0.61 1.10 18.04
C PRO A 284 0.82 1.48 16.57
N SER A 285 -0.15 2.19 16.00
CA SER A 285 -0.11 2.58 14.59
C SER A 285 -0.61 3.99 14.37
N GLN A 286 0.04 4.70 13.44
CA GLN A 286 -0.42 5.98 12.89
C GLN A 286 -0.89 5.85 11.42
N GLY A 287 -0.89 4.64 10.85
CA GLY A 287 -1.50 4.35 9.54
C GLY A 287 -2.98 3.96 9.65
N ASN A 288 -3.59 3.49 8.55
CA ASN A 288 -4.95 2.91 8.52
C ASN A 288 -4.95 1.39 8.61
N PHE A 289 -4.03 0.83 9.38
CA PHE A 289 -3.92 -0.61 9.63
C PHE A 289 -3.24 -0.85 10.98
N LEU A 290 -3.41 -2.04 11.52
CA LEU A 290 -2.80 -2.51 12.76
C LEU A 290 -1.93 -3.72 12.46
N PHE A 291 -0.73 -3.72 13.02
CA PHE A 291 0.12 -4.90 13.03
C PHE A 291 -0.15 -5.68 14.29
N VAL A 292 -0.36 -6.99 14.15
CA VAL A 292 -0.71 -7.85 15.26
C VAL A 292 0.17 -9.09 15.28
N ARG A 293 0.64 -9.46 16.47
CA ARG A 293 1.28 -10.75 16.71
C ARG A 293 0.24 -11.73 17.25
N LEU A 294 0.16 -12.88 16.59
CA LEU A 294 -0.69 -14.00 16.96
C LEU A 294 -0.26 -14.65 18.27
N PRO A 295 -1.18 -15.32 19.00
CA PRO A 295 -0.86 -16.13 20.17
C PRO A 295 0.19 -17.21 19.87
N VAL A 296 0.91 -17.63 20.91
CA VAL A 296 1.88 -18.73 20.79
C VAL A 296 1.18 -19.98 20.27
N GLY A 297 1.79 -20.64 19.28
CA GLY A 297 1.24 -21.84 18.63
C GLY A 297 0.29 -21.57 17.46
N ALA A 298 -0.17 -20.33 17.27
CA ALA A 298 -0.94 -19.97 16.09
C ALA A 298 0.00 -19.70 14.88
N GLU A 299 -0.38 -20.22 13.73
CA GLU A 299 0.35 -20.06 12.47
C GLU A 299 -0.45 -19.15 11.53
N GLY A 300 0.15 -18.06 11.07
CA GLY A 300 -0.56 -17.00 10.35
C GLY A 300 -1.09 -17.40 8.98
N THR A 301 -0.44 -18.33 8.27
CA THR A 301 -0.98 -18.84 7.00
C THR A 301 -2.23 -19.67 7.23
N VAL A 302 -2.27 -20.49 8.28
CA VAL A 302 -3.47 -21.23 8.71
C VAL A 302 -4.57 -20.28 9.13
N VAL A 303 -4.26 -19.26 9.94
CA VAL A 303 -5.24 -18.24 10.35
C VAL A 303 -5.80 -17.52 9.12
N ARG A 304 -4.93 -17.08 8.20
CA ARG A 304 -5.34 -16.43 6.94
C ARG A 304 -6.30 -17.31 6.14
N ASP A 305 -5.94 -18.56 5.92
CA ASP A 305 -6.71 -19.48 5.08
C ASP A 305 -8.07 -19.79 5.70
N ARG A 306 -8.11 -20.05 7.02
CA ARG A 306 -9.37 -20.28 7.74
C ARG A 306 -10.26 -19.04 7.82
N MET A 307 -9.69 -17.86 8.03
CA MET A 307 -10.48 -16.61 7.99
C MET A 307 -11.14 -16.40 6.63
N LEU A 308 -10.48 -16.77 5.53
CA LEU A 308 -11.05 -16.69 4.19
C LEU A 308 -12.12 -17.77 3.97
N THR A 309 -11.82 -19.04 4.24
CA THR A 309 -12.70 -20.16 3.90
C THR A 309 -13.90 -20.30 4.84
N GLU A 310 -13.72 -20.06 6.15
CA GLU A 310 -14.76 -20.24 7.17
C GLU A 310 -15.56 -18.95 7.41
N HIS A 311 -14.96 -17.77 7.22
CA HIS A 311 -15.57 -16.49 7.56
C HIS A 311 -15.71 -15.50 6.41
N ARG A 312 -15.18 -15.81 5.22
CA ARG A 312 -15.12 -14.89 4.06
C ARG A 312 -14.44 -13.56 4.41
N ILE A 313 -13.35 -13.62 5.17
CA ILE A 313 -12.55 -12.46 5.58
C ILE A 313 -11.11 -12.65 5.10
N LEU A 314 -10.62 -11.69 4.32
CA LEU A 314 -9.23 -11.66 3.88
C LEU A 314 -8.37 -10.90 4.88
N VAL A 315 -7.30 -11.51 5.36
CA VAL A 315 -6.32 -10.88 6.26
C VAL A 315 -4.92 -10.95 5.66
N ARG A 316 -4.08 -9.93 5.91
CA ARG A 316 -2.72 -9.92 5.38
C ARG A 316 -1.73 -10.58 6.34
N GLU A 317 -1.41 -11.83 6.07
CA GLU A 317 -0.26 -12.52 6.67
C GLU A 317 1.06 -11.86 6.21
N CYS A 318 2.02 -11.73 7.12
CA CYS A 318 3.23 -10.93 6.92
C CYS A 318 4.55 -11.73 6.94
N GLY A 319 4.52 -13.06 6.95
CA GLY A 319 5.72 -13.90 6.96
C GLY A 319 6.54 -13.85 5.68
N ASN A 320 5.97 -13.39 4.57
CA ASN A 320 6.73 -13.10 3.34
C ASN A 320 7.38 -11.70 3.33
N LYS A 321 7.19 -10.88 4.37
CA LYS A 321 7.92 -9.62 4.51
C LYS A 321 9.26 -9.90 5.18
N ILE A 322 10.34 -9.46 4.54
CA ILE A 322 11.68 -9.49 5.12
C ILE A 322 11.65 -8.75 6.46
N GLY A 323 12.25 -9.32 7.51
CA GLY A 323 12.20 -8.78 8.87
C GLY A 323 10.91 -9.09 9.64
N SER A 324 10.01 -9.93 9.11
CA SER A 324 8.81 -10.40 9.80
C SER A 324 8.76 -11.93 9.85
N SER A 325 7.66 -12.50 10.36
CA SER A 325 7.43 -13.95 10.44
C SER A 325 5.95 -14.27 10.28
N SER A 326 5.60 -15.55 10.10
CA SER A 326 4.21 -15.96 9.97
C SER A 326 3.39 -15.81 11.25
N ARG A 327 3.99 -15.39 12.37
CA ARG A 327 3.26 -15.01 13.58
C ARG A 327 2.57 -13.66 13.48
N PHE A 328 2.76 -12.91 12.38
CA PHE A 328 2.24 -11.55 12.26
C PHE A 328 1.19 -11.42 11.17
N LEU A 329 0.14 -10.66 11.48
CA LEU A 329 -0.84 -10.17 10.52
C LEU A 329 -0.80 -8.64 10.48
N ARG A 330 -1.13 -8.07 9.32
CA ARG A 330 -1.52 -6.67 9.16
C ARG A 330 -3.01 -6.62 8.84
N LEU A 331 -3.77 -5.89 9.64
CA LEU A 331 -5.22 -5.80 9.54
C LEU A 331 -5.62 -4.35 9.27
N VAL A 332 -6.23 -4.09 8.12
CA VAL A 332 -6.65 -2.75 7.71
C VAL A 332 -7.81 -2.26 8.56
N VAL A 333 -7.83 -0.98 8.91
CA VAL A 333 -8.93 -0.37 9.68
C VAL A 333 -10.18 -0.32 8.82
N ARG A 334 -11.29 -0.80 9.37
CA ARG A 334 -12.58 -0.97 8.68
C ARG A 334 -13.72 -0.50 9.60
N PRO A 335 -14.93 -0.27 9.06
CA PRO A 335 -16.09 0.08 9.86
C PRO A 335 -16.39 -0.96 10.95
N GLN A 336 -16.99 -0.53 12.06
CA GLN A 336 -17.22 -1.40 13.22
C GLN A 336 -17.98 -2.70 12.90
N VAL A 337 -18.89 -2.69 11.92
CA VAL A 337 -19.61 -3.90 11.50
C VAL A 337 -18.66 -4.97 10.97
N ASP A 338 -17.65 -4.57 10.20
CA ASP A 338 -16.63 -5.47 9.67
C ASP A 338 -15.66 -5.90 10.77
N VAL A 339 -15.28 -4.98 11.66
CA VAL A 339 -14.39 -5.28 12.80
C VAL A 339 -15.02 -6.31 13.74
N ARG A 340 -16.33 -6.22 14.02
CA ARG A 340 -17.03 -7.25 14.82
C ARG A 340 -16.98 -8.63 14.15
N ARG A 341 -17.14 -8.68 12.82
CA ARG A 341 -17.00 -9.93 12.05
C ARG A 341 -15.59 -10.48 12.11
N LEU A 342 -14.58 -9.61 11.97
CA LEU A 342 -13.16 -9.97 12.11
C LEU A 342 -12.87 -10.56 13.49
N VAL A 343 -13.27 -9.87 14.56
CA VAL A 343 -13.00 -10.29 15.95
C VAL A 343 -13.68 -11.62 16.24
N SER A 344 -14.96 -11.78 15.86
CA SER A 344 -15.67 -13.05 16.02
C SER A 344 -15.02 -14.19 15.23
N GLY A 345 -14.53 -13.93 14.01
CA GLY A 345 -13.83 -14.91 13.20
C GLY A 345 -12.50 -15.31 13.82
N LEU A 346 -11.71 -14.33 14.28
CA LEU A 346 -10.45 -14.58 14.98
C LEU A 346 -10.67 -15.37 16.28
N GLU A 347 -11.70 -15.07 17.07
CA GLU A 347 -12.03 -15.82 18.30
C GLU A 347 -12.29 -17.31 17.98
N GLN A 348 -13.07 -17.59 16.93
CA GLN A 348 -13.36 -18.97 16.50
C GLN A 348 -12.15 -19.68 15.89
N VAL A 349 -11.35 -18.99 15.08
CA VAL A 349 -10.17 -19.58 14.43
C VAL A 349 -9.06 -19.86 15.43
N LEU A 350 -8.79 -18.92 16.36
CA LEU A 350 -7.69 -19.02 17.31
C LEU A 350 -8.01 -19.88 18.53
N TYR A 351 -9.25 -19.88 19.01
CA TYR A 351 -9.61 -20.53 20.28
C TYR A 351 -10.65 -21.66 20.12
N GLY A 352 -11.25 -21.80 18.93
CA GLY A 352 -12.35 -22.74 18.68
C GLY A 352 -13.62 -22.36 19.45
N THR A 353 -14.68 -23.16 19.31
CA THR A 353 -15.93 -23.02 20.09
C THR A 353 -15.77 -23.37 21.58
N ARG A 354 -14.54 -23.55 22.08
CA ARG A 354 -14.26 -23.91 23.48
C ARG A 354 -13.99 -22.66 24.31
N ARG A 355 -15.05 -21.92 24.63
CA ARG A 355 -15.07 -21.20 25.93
C ARG A 355 -15.15 -22.26 27.03
N GLY A 356 -14.00 -22.81 27.45
CA GLY A 356 -13.97 -23.77 28.56
C GLY A 356 -12.83 -24.79 28.59
N ALA A 357 -11.73 -24.63 27.85
CA ALA A 357 -10.54 -25.46 28.05
C ALA A 357 -9.41 -24.60 28.62
N ALA A 358 -8.96 -24.96 29.82
CA ALA A 358 -7.89 -24.30 30.54
C ALA A 358 -6.64 -24.13 29.68
N VAL A 359 -5.96 -23.00 29.91
CA VAL A 359 -4.59 -22.74 29.44
C VAL A 359 -3.73 -23.95 29.76
N PRO A 360 -3.00 -24.55 28.80
CA PRO A 360 -2.04 -25.60 29.13
C PRO A 360 -0.91 -24.97 29.95
N GLU A 361 -0.71 -25.46 31.18
CA GLU A 361 0.49 -25.16 31.95
C GLU A 361 1.75 -25.61 31.19
N LEU A 362 2.81 -24.82 31.33
CA LEU A 362 4.14 -25.07 30.79
C LEU A 362 4.71 -26.38 31.34
N GLY A 363 4.69 -27.43 30.51
CA GLY A 363 5.53 -28.60 30.72
C GLY A 363 7.01 -28.22 30.59
N THR A 364 7.73 -28.24 31.70
CA THR A 364 9.18 -28.12 31.73
C THR A 364 9.80 -29.28 30.95
N GLY A 365 10.37 -28.99 29.77
CA GLY A 365 11.21 -29.93 29.04
C GLY A 365 11.02 -29.90 27.55
N THR A 366 11.65 -28.95 26.86
CA THR A 366 12.41 -29.12 25.61
C THR A 366 12.81 -27.73 25.12
N SER A 367 14.10 -27.56 24.84
CA SER A 367 14.69 -26.31 24.35
C SER A 367 14.05 -25.88 23.04
N TYR A 368 13.17 -24.88 23.09
CA TYR A 368 12.65 -24.19 21.91
C TYR A 368 13.61 -23.07 21.55
N SER A 369 14.33 -23.24 20.43
CA SER A 369 15.14 -22.18 19.83
C SER A 369 14.20 -21.14 19.20
N SER A 370 14.21 -19.92 19.72
CA SER A 370 13.44 -18.79 19.20
C SER A 370 13.76 -18.55 17.72
N GLY A 371 12.75 -18.58 16.85
CA GLY A 371 12.91 -18.34 15.40
C GLY A 371 13.43 -16.94 15.01
N THR A 372 13.59 -16.02 15.97
CA THR A 372 14.36 -14.77 15.80
C THR A 372 15.85 -15.03 15.67
N ALA A 373 16.42 -15.94 16.49
CA ALA A 373 17.85 -16.25 16.47
C ALA A 373 18.32 -16.91 15.17
N ALA A 374 17.43 -17.59 14.44
CA ALA A 374 17.73 -18.17 13.13
C ALA A 374 17.74 -17.11 12.03
N VAL A 375 16.88 -16.09 12.10
CA VAL A 375 16.87 -14.93 11.19
C VAL A 375 18.07 -14.02 11.49
N ASP A 376 18.39 -13.80 12.77
CA ASP A 376 19.57 -13.01 13.20
C ASP A 376 20.89 -13.67 12.75
N ARG A 377 20.98 -15.02 12.78
CA ARG A 377 22.13 -15.74 12.21
C ARG A 377 22.20 -15.68 10.70
N LEU A 378 21.08 -15.86 9.99
CA LEU A 378 21.06 -15.84 8.54
C LEU A 378 21.44 -14.46 7.96
N VAL A 379 21.07 -13.38 8.66
CA VAL A 379 21.44 -12.00 8.31
C VAL A 379 22.89 -11.69 8.70
N SER A 380 23.45 -12.36 9.70
CA SER A 380 24.88 -12.29 10.02
C SER A 380 25.75 -13.08 9.03
N GLU A 381 25.26 -14.19 8.50
CA GLU A 381 26.02 -15.12 7.64
C GLU A 381 26.03 -14.69 6.15
N THR A 382 25.14 -13.80 5.72
CA THR A 382 25.16 -13.20 4.38
C THR A 382 26.04 -11.95 4.27
N ASN A 383 26.77 -11.60 5.34
CA ASN A 383 27.66 -10.43 5.41
C ASN A 383 29.15 -10.76 5.18
N GLY A 384 29.50 -11.84 4.48
CA GLY A 384 30.90 -12.09 4.10
C GLY A 384 31.11 -13.25 3.14
N ALA A 385 31.76 -12.94 2.00
CA ALA A 385 32.41 -13.83 1.03
C ALA A 385 31.55 -14.83 0.21
N GLY A 386 31.64 -14.63 -1.12
CA GLY A 386 31.63 -15.61 -2.22
C GLY A 386 31.03 -17.01 -2.01
N MET A 387 30.04 -17.31 -2.85
CA MET A 387 29.56 -18.66 -3.19
C MET A 387 30.70 -19.69 -3.31
N LEU A 388 30.70 -20.68 -2.42
CA LEU A 388 31.20 -22.03 -2.67
C LEU A 388 30.31 -23.02 -1.91
N GLY A 389 29.70 -23.95 -2.65
CA GLY A 389 28.69 -24.87 -2.13
C GLY A 389 29.27 -25.98 -1.26
N LEU A 390 28.37 -26.69 -0.57
CA LEU A 390 28.55 -28.09 -0.16
C LEU A 390 27.19 -28.70 0.20
N ALA A 391 26.95 -29.87 -0.40
CA ALA A 391 25.83 -30.75 -0.14
C ALA A 391 26.21 -31.81 0.91
N ALA A 392 25.16 -32.49 1.41
CA ALA A 392 25.12 -33.81 2.05
C ALA A 392 25.22 -33.89 3.58
N GLN A 393 24.14 -34.39 4.22
CA GLN A 393 24.02 -35.70 4.88
C GLN A 393 22.66 -35.78 5.63
N ALA A 394 21.76 -36.70 5.24
CA ALA A 394 21.52 -38.05 5.81
C ALA A 394 20.32 -38.03 6.80
N VAL A 395 19.11 -38.53 6.47
CA VAL A 395 18.60 -39.93 6.38
C VAL A 395 18.25 -40.57 7.74
N GLY A 396 16.99 -41.06 7.85
CA GLY A 396 16.50 -42.07 8.82
C GLY A 396 15.41 -41.54 9.76
N ALA A 397 14.10 -41.60 9.47
CA ALA A 397 13.19 -42.75 9.37
C ALA A 397 13.09 -43.60 10.65
N GLY A 398 11.89 -43.71 11.25
CA GLY A 398 11.61 -44.87 12.09
C GLY A 398 10.46 -44.83 13.12
N VAL A 399 9.21 -45.02 12.65
CA VAL A 399 8.15 -45.92 13.19
C VAL A 399 7.55 -45.70 14.62
N ALA A 400 6.20 -45.76 14.66
CA ALA A 400 5.28 -45.86 15.81
C ALA A 400 5.30 -47.30 16.45
N PRO A 401 4.33 -47.85 17.25
CA PRO A 401 2.87 -47.59 17.32
C PRO A 401 2.16 -47.75 18.71
N ALA A 402 0.82 -47.48 18.70
CA ALA A 402 -0.29 -48.18 19.41
C ALA A 402 -0.30 -48.27 20.97
N ALA A 403 -1.41 -48.39 21.73
CA ALA A 403 -2.86 -48.36 21.60
C ALA A 403 -3.47 -48.46 23.04
N GLY A 404 -4.79 -48.25 23.19
CA GLY A 404 -5.60 -48.78 24.32
C GLY A 404 -6.25 -47.71 25.23
N THR A 405 -7.52 -47.33 25.03
CA THR A 405 -8.77 -47.89 25.61
C THR A 405 -8.92 -47.77 27.13
N GLY A 406 -9.99 -47.08 27.58
CA GLY A 406 -10.50 -47.25 28.95
C GLY A 406 -11.37 -46.08 29.47
N MET A 407 -12.68 -46.14 29.22
CA MET A 407 -13.74 -45.48 30.01
C MET A 407 -13.71 -46.04 31.46
N PRO A 408 -14.20 -45.33 32.51
CA PRO A 408 -15.65 -45.17 32.71
C PRO A 408 -16.16 -43.90 33.44
N LEU A 409 -17.45 -43.59 33.19
CA LEU A 409 -18.41 -42.85 34.04
C LEU A 409 -18.83 -43.76 35.24
N PRO A 410 -19.63 -43.37 36.27
CA PRO A 410 -20.74 -42.38 36.22
C PRO A 410 -21.09 -41.61 37.52
N ALA A 411 -22.26 -40.95 37.46
CA ALA A 411 -23.19 -40.54 38.53
C ALA A 411 -23.07 -39.11 39.08
N ALA A 412 -24.13 -38.44 39.54
CA ALA A 412 -25.55 -38.26 39.17
C ALA A 412 -26.16 -37.31 40.25
N ALA A 413 -27.23 -36.60 39.90
CA ALA A 413 -28.28 -35.99 40.75
C ALA A 413 -28.04 -34.61 41.44
N ALA A 414 -28.54 -33.53 40.79
CA ALA A 414 -29.80 -32.77 41.09
C ALA A 414 -30.22 -32.45 42.55
N PRO A 415 -31.21 -31.54 42.80
CA PRO A 415 -31.57 -30.24 42.18
C PRO A 415 -31.98 -29.15 43.22
N THR A 416 -32.42 -27.96 42.77
CA THR A 416 -33.54 -27.09 43.26
C THR A 416 -33.27 -25.64 42.77
N GLY A 417 -34.08 -25.01 41.90
CA GLY A 417 -35.45 -24.50 42.12
C GLY A 417 -35.35 -23.22 42.97
N GLY A 418 -35.63 -21.98 42.54
CA GLY A 418 -36.59 -21.43 41.60
C GLY A 418 -37.37 -20.33 42.35
N GLY A 419 -37.51 -19.12 41.80
CA GLY A 419 -38.50 -18.13 42.26
C GLY A 419 -38.00 -16.74 42.68
N MET A 420 -38.12 -15.78 41.75
CA MET A 420 -38.50 -14.37 41.99
C MET A 420 -40.05 -14.32 41.97
N PRO A 421 -40.77 -13.32 42.55
CA PRO A 421 -40.57 -11.88 42.32
C PRO A 421 -40.89 -10.88 43.47
N MET A 422 -40.60 -9.60 43.16
CA MET A 422 -40.87 -8.26 43.74
C MET A 422 -42.25 -8.04 44.42
N PRO A 423 -42.64 -6.88 45.03
CA PRO A 423 -42.05 -5.50 45.02
C PRO A 423 -42.14 -4.69 46.37
N ALA A 424 -41.62 -3.45 46.42
CA ALA A 424 -42.38 -2.20 46.74
C ALA A 424 -41.52 -1.01 47.27
N ALA A 425 -41.86 0.18 46.73
CA ALA A 425 -41.80 1.54 47.32
C ALA A 425 -40.42 2.18 47.65
N ALA A 426 -40.17 3.48 47.51
CA ALA A 426 -41.05 4.66 47.40
C ALA A 426 -40.36 5.82 46.66
N GLN A 427 -41.18 6.67 46.04
CA GLN A 427 -40.86 7.98 45.48
C GLN A 427 -40.76 9.04 46.60
N ALA A 428 -39.86 10.02 46.48
CA ALA A 428 -40.05 11.39 46.98
C ALA A 428 -38.99 12.38 46.44
N MET A 429 -39.46 13.37 45.69
CA MET A 429 -38.97 14.74 45.43
C MET A 429 -40.26 15.59 45.32
N PRO A 430 -40.32 16.94 45.49
CA PRO A 430 -39.29 17.91 45.08
C PRO A 430 -39.20 19.28 45.85
N MET A 431 -38.31 20.15 45.33
CA MET A 431 -38.25 21.64 45.38
C MET A 431 -37.54 22.34 46.56
N PRO A 432 -37.01 23.58 46.36
CA PRO A 432 -36.15 24.05 45.28
C PRO A 432 -34.93 24.86 45.81
N VAL A 433 -33.82 24.90 45.08
CA VAL A 433 -32.68 25.80 45.38
C VAL A 433 -32.44 26.74 44.19
N GLN A 434 -32.17 27.99 44.56
CA GLN A 434 -32.22 29.22 43.79
C GLN A 434 -31.26 29.29 42.58
N GLN A 435 -31.72 29.98 41.54
CA GLN A 435 -30.94 30.40 40.37
C GLN A 435 -29.87 31.46 40.75
N PRO A 436 -28.68 31.44 40.15
CA PRO A 436 -27.85 32.63 40.04
C PRO A 436 -28.15 33.40 38.74
N VAL A 437 -28.29 34.70 38.93
CA VAL A 437 -28.61 35.72 37.94
C VAL A 437 -27.41 36.00 37.02
N ALA A 438 -27.69 36.28 35.75
CA ALA A 438 -26.73 36.68 34.73
C ALA A 438 -25.87 37.90 35.16
N ALA A 439 -24.56 37.80 34.99
CA ALA A 439 -23.63 38.91 35.16
C ALA A 439 -23.39 39.61 33.81
N MET A 440 -23.71 40.91 33.76
CA MET A 440 -23.33 41.81 32.68
C MET A 440 -21.83 42.17 32.75
N PRO A 441 -21.16 42.47 31.63
CA PRO A 441 -19.74 42.79 31.60
C PRO A 441 -19.44 44.22 32.10
N GLN A 442 -18.34 44.35 32.85
CA GLN A 442 -17.78 45.62 33.34
C GLN A 442 -17.03 46.39 32.21
N PRO A 443 -16.90 47.73 32.31
CA PRO A 443 -16.48 48.59 31.22
C PRO A 443 -14.97 48.65 31.03
N VAL A 444 -14.55 48.68 29.77
CA VAL A 444 -13.16 48.78 29.31
C VAL A 444 -12.71 50.23 29.37
N ALA A 445 -11.50 50.46 29.88
CA ALA A 445 -10.86 51.77 29.97
C ALA A 445 -10.62 52.40 28.58
N ALA A 446 -10.90 53.70 28.49
CA ALA A 446 -10.78 54.49 27.27
C ALA A 446 -9.31 54.68 26.84
N VAL A 447 -9.04 54.35 25.58
CA VAL A 447 -7.80 54.68 24.84
C VAL A 447 -8.13 55.82 23.87
N PRO A 448 -7.24 56.81 23.65
CA PRO A 448 -7.62 58.09 23.06
C PRO A 448 -7.86 58.00 21.55
N VAL A 449 -8.84 58.79 21.11
CA VAL A 449 -9.24 59.02 19.72
C VAL A 449 -8.08 59.65 18.94
N GLN A 450 -7.50 58.90 18.00
CA GLN A 450 -6.65 59.44 16.94
C GLN A 450 -7.53 59.92 15.77
N GLN A 451 -7.21 61.12 15.28
CA GLN A 451 -7.89 61.81 14.19
C GLN A 451 -7.81 61.02 12.86
N PRO A 452 -8.79 61.17 11.94
CA PRO A 452 -8.73 60.53 10.63
C PRO A 452 -7.59 61.12 9.80
N VAL A 453 -6.61 60.28 9.47
CA VAL A 453 -5.57 60.59 8.49
C VAL A 453 -6.20 60.65 7.10
N ALA A 454 -5.92 61.71 6.35
CA ALA A 454 -6.40 61.92 5.00
C ALA A 454 -6.02 60.75 4.06
N PRO A 455 -6.88 60.36 3.11
CA PRO A 455 -6.57 59.28 2.18
C PRO A 455 -5.39 59.67 1.27
N ALA A 456 -4.45 58.74 1.11
CA ALA A 456 -3.31 58.85 0.21
C ALA A 456 -3.76 59.12 -1.24
N PRO A 457 -2.99 59.89 -2.03
CA PRO A 457 -3.36 60.19 -3.42
C PRO A 457 -3.36 58.91 -4.27
N ALA A 458 -4.34 58.84 -5.18
CA ALA A 458 -4.49 57.73 -6.11
C ALA A 458 -3.21 57.56 -6.97
N PRO A 459 -2.82 56.32 -7.30
CA PRO A 459 -1.65 56.07 -8.14
C PRO A 459 -1.85 56.64 -9.54
N VAL A 460 -0.83 57.35 -10.02
CA VAL A 460 -0.74 57.85 -11.39
C VAL A 460 -0.71 56.66 -12.36
N PRO A 461 -1.50 56.63 -13.45
CA PRO A 461 -1.48 55.52 -14.39
C PRO A 461 -0.11 55.45 -15.08
N VAL A 462 0.53 54.28 -14.98
CA VAL A 462 1.72 53.94 -15.75
C VAL A 462 1.32 53.82 -17.23
N PRO A 463 2.04 54.43 -18.18
CA PRO A 463 1.70 54.31 -19.59
C PRO A 463 1.83 52.85 -20.04
N THR A 464 0.78 52.35 -20.70
CA THR A 464 0.74 51.04 -21.36
C THR A 464 1.88 50.92 -22.38
N PRO A 465 2.60 49.78 -22.47
CA PRO A 465 3.56 49.56 -23.54
C PRO A 465 2.82 49.51 -24.89
N VAL A 466 3.32 50.27 -25.86
CA VAL A 466 2.90 50.15 -27.26
C VAL A 466 3.23 48.74 -27.75
N PRO A 467 2.31 48.01 -28.41
CA PRO A 467 2.62 46.69 -28.93
C PRO A 467 3.71 46.80 -30.01
N ALA A 468 4.76 46.00 -29.87
CA ALA A 468 5.79 45.86 -30.90
C ALA A 468 5.15 45.32 -32.20
N PRO A 469 5.59 45.78 -33.39
CA PRO A 469 5.03 45.29 -34.64
C PRO A 469 5.28 43.78 -34.80
N ALA A 470 4.26 43.06 -35.25
CA ALA A 470 4.32 41.63 -35.50
C ALA A 470 5.48 41.30 -36.47
N PRO A 471 6.28 40.25 -36.21
CA PRO A 471 7.31 39.83 -37.14
C PRO A 471 6.67 39.34 -38.45
N ALA A 472 7.28 39.72 -39.58
CA ALA A 472 6.84 39.32 -40.90
C ALA A 472 6.80 37.78 -41.04
N PRO A 473 5.82 37.21 -41.79
CA PRO A 473 5.72 35.77 -41.96
C PRO A 473 6.97 35.22 -42.66
N PHE A 474 7.51 34.12 -42.13
CA PHE A 474 8.62 33.40 -42.74
C PHE A 474 8.21 32.86 -44.12
N PRO A 475 9.12 32.86 -45.12
CA PRO A 475 8.84 32.25 -46.41
C PRO A 475 8.61 30.73 -46.24
N PRO A 476 7.76 30.11 -47.07
CA PRO A 476 7.48 28.69 -47.00
C PRO A 476 8.76 27.86 -47.25
N PRO A 477 8.90 26.70 -46.60
CA PRO A 477 10.09 25.86 -46.77
C PRO A 477 10.20 25.34 -48.21
N VAL A 478 11.42 25.35 -48.73
CA VAL A 478 11.78 24.79 -50.03
C VAL A 478 11.60 23.26 -49.97
N PRO A 479 11.07 22.59 -51.02
CA PRO A 479 10.91 21.14 -51.01
C PRO A 479 12.27 20.44 -50.90
N VAL A 480 12.43 19.59 -49.88
CA VAL A 480 13.61 18.71 -49.75
C VAL A 480 13.40 17.49 -50.67
N PRO A 481 14.39 17.07 -51.48
CA PRO A 481 14.27 15.87 -52.29
C PRO A 481 14.11 14.62 -51.42
N ALA A 482 13.23 13.70 -51.83
CA ALA A 482 13.04 12.42 -51.16
C ALA A 482 14.36 11.60 -51.11
N PRO A 483 14.67 10.92 -50.01
CA PRO A 483 15.85 10.07 -49.93
C PRO A 483 15.69 8.86 -50.85
N ALA A 484 16.76 8.50 -51.57
CA ALA A 484 16.84 7.30 -52.38
C ALA A 484 16.68 6.03 -51.51
N PRO A 485 16.05 4.95 -52.03
CA PRO A 485 15.88 3.72 -51.27
C PRO A 485 17.24 3.06 -50.99
N ALA A 486 17.45 2.63 -49.74
CA ALA A 486 18.63 1.88 -49.33
C ALA A 486 18.65 0.48 -49.98
N PRO A 487 19.83 -0.06 -50.33
CA PRO A 487 19.95 -1.39 -50.94
C PRO A 487 19.55 -2.49 -49.95
N MET A 488 18.82 -3.51 -50.45
CA MET A 488 18.44 -4.71 -49.71
C MET A 488 19.67 -5.45 -49.17
N ALA A 489 19.66 -5.78 -47.88
CA ALA A 489 20.61 -6.71 -47.27
C ALA A 489 20.35 -8.15 -47.77
N PRO A 490 21.40 -8.97 -48.02
CA PRO A 490 21.22 -10.35 -48.44
C PRO A 490 20.71 -11.24 -47.29
N ALA A 491 19.91 -12.23 -47.63
CA ALA A 491 19.33 -13.20 -46.70
C ALA A 491 20.42 -14.04 -45.98
N PRO A 492 20.25 -14.38 -44.69
CA PRO A 492 21.22 -15.21 -43.97
C PRO A 492 21.18 -16.67 -44.45
N ALA A 493 22.37 -17.26 -44.62
CA ALA A 493 22.56 -18.66 -44.98
C ALA A 493 22.18 -19.60 -43.81
N PRO A 494 21.71 -20.84 -44.10
CA PRO A 494 21.31 -21.79 -43.05
C PRO A 494 22.52 -22.32 -42.28
N ALA A 495 22.39 -22.37 -40.95
CA ALA A 495 23.40 -22.92 -40.04
C ALA A 495 23.46 -24.47 -40.11
N PRO A 496 24.66 -25.09 -39.95
CA PRO A 496 24.84 -26.53 -40.03
C PRO A 496 24.30 -27.26 -38.78
N ALA A 497 23.81 -28.49 -39.00
CA ALA A 497 23.30 -29.37 -37.96
C ALA A 497 24.43 -29.83 -37.01
N ALA A 498 24.24 -29.62 -35.71
CA ALA A 498 25.12 -30.15 -34.67
C ALA A 498 24.61 -31.52 -34.18
N ALA A 499 25.53 -32.49 -34.17
CA ALA A 499 25.32 -33.88 -33.79
C ALA A 499 25.07 -34.05 -32.28
N LEU A 500 24.20 -35.01 -31.95
CA LEU A 500 23.88 -35.46 -30.59
C LEU A 500 24.99 -36.36 -30.03
N GLY A 501 25.60 -35.96 -28.91
CA GLY A 501 26.41 -36.82 -28.04
C GLY A 501 25.66 -37.15 -26.73
N PRO A 502 25.95 -38.28 -26.06
CA PRO A 502 25.13 -38.81 -24.97
C PRO A 502 25.35 -38.13 -23.62
N THR A 503 24.26 -37.93 -22.88
CA THR A 503 24.20 -37.38 -21.51
C THR A 503 24.42 -38.49 -20.45
N PRO A 504 25.14 -38.22 -19.34
CA PRO A 504 25.26 -39.15 -18.21
C PRO A 504 24.09 -39.04 -17.19
N PRO A 505 23.76 -40.10 -16.39
CA PRO A 505 22.55 -40.14 -15.56
C PRO A 505 22.75 -39.87 -14.04
N GLY A 506 21.74 -39.26 -13.36
CA GLY A 506 21.57 -39.37 -11.90
C GLY A 506 20.80 -38.27 -11.09
N VAL A 507 19.45 -38.31 -11.06
CA VAL A 507 18.43 -38.10 -9.94
C VAL A 507 18.48 -36.86 -8.97
N PRO A 508 17.36 -36.34 -8.39
CA PRO A 508 16.07 -35.82 -8.93
C PRO A 508 15.69 -34.39 -8.43
N ALA A 509 14.69 -33.74 -9.04
CA ALA A 509 14.06 -32.50 -8.54
C ALA A 509 12.67 -32.75 -7.92
N ARG A 510 12.40 -32.11 -6.77
CA ARG A 510 11.07 -31.98 -6.13
C ARG A 510 10.10 -31.24 -7.05
N GLY A 511 8.83 -31.65 -7.00
CA GLY A 511 7.85 -31.45 -8.07
C GLY A 511 7.38 -30.02 -8.33
N GLY A 512 6.97 -29.80 -9.59
CA GLY A 512 6.33 -28.57 -10.04
C GLY A 512 6.36 -28.28 -11.55
N LEU A 513 6.22 -29.30 -12.40
CA LEU A 513 5.84 -29.29 -13.83
C LEU A 513 6.57 -28.30 -14.79
N THR A 514 7.54 -28.81 -15.55
CA THR A 514 8.15 -28.14 -16.70
C THR A 514 7.40 -28.48 -18.00
N ALA A 515 7.61 -27.65 -19.03
CA ALA A 515 6.89 -27.58 -20.31
C ALA A 515 6.94 -28.83 -21.23
N ALA A 516 7.26 -30.01 -20.71
CA ALA A 516 7.33 -31.28 -21.44
C ALA A 516 6.25 -32.32 -21.02
N GLN A 517 5.38 -32.03 -20.06
CA GLN A 517 4.30 -32.96 -19.64
C GLN A 517 2.96 -32.77 -20.36
N VAL A 518 2.91 -32.02 -21.46
CA VAL A 518 1.67 -31.84 -22.26
C VAL A 518 1.76 -32.44 -23.67
N ARG A 519 2.82 -33.20 -24.01
CA ARG A 519 2.87 -33.90 -25.31
C ARG A 519 3.36 -35.33 -25.16
N GLY A 520 2.43 -36.28 -25.31
CA GLY A 520 2.77 -37.67 -25.61
C GLY A 520 1.83 -38.69 -25.02
N MET A 521 0.62 -38.81 -25.55
CA MET A 521 -0.09 -40.09 -25.59
C MET A 521 -0.82 -40.22 -26.92
N THR A 522 -0.12 -40.73 -27.93
CA THR A 522 -0.76 -41.41 -29.07
C THR A 522 0.16 -42.53 -29.53
N ALA A 523 -0.28 -43.79 -29.32
CA ALA A 523 0.11 -44.94 -30.11
C ALA A 523 -1.17 -45.72 -30.51
N PRO A 524 -1.18 -46.46 -31.64
CA PRO A 524 -2.36 -46.59 -32.51
C PRO A 524 -3.08 -47.94 -32.42
N GLY A 525 -4.39 -47.96 -32.69
CA GLY A 525 -5.18 -49.18 -32.96
C GLY A 525 -6.71 -49.02 -32.92
N MET A 526 -7.33 -48.84 -34.10
CA MET A 526 -8.70 -49.17 -34.61
C MET A 526 -9.89 -49.58 -33.66
N PRO A 527 -11.18 -49.49 -34.09
CA PRO A 527 -11.93 -48.38 -34.70
C PRO A 527 -13.34 -48.13 -34.07
N ALA A 528 -13.93 -46.98 -34.41
CA ALA A 528 -15.37 -46.64 -34.52
C ALA A 528 -16.33 -46.77 -33.30
N ALA A 529 -16.81 -45.61 -32.81
CA ALA A 529 -18.24 -45.30 -32.67
C ALA A 529 -18.37 -43.78 -32.43
N GLY A 530 -19.25 -43.14 -33.19
CA GLY A 530 -19.24 -41.70 -33.39
C GLY A 530 -19.64 -40.87 -32.18
N LEU A 531 -19.25 -39.60 -32.25
CA LEU A 531 -20.01 -38.42 -31.82
C LEU A 531 -19.31 -37.20 -32.47
N THR A 532 -20.06 -36.43 -33.24
CA THR A 532 -19.63 -35.26 -34.00
C THR A 532 -19.19 -34.10 -33.09
N PRO A 533 -18.03 -33.45 -33.30
CA PRO A 533 -17.71 -32.19 -32.64
C PRO A 533 -18.26 -30.99 -33.45
N ALA A 534 -18.84 -30.04 -32.74
CA ALA A 534 -19.26 -28.74 -33.25
C ALA A 534 -18.06 -27.91 -33.78
N PRO A 535 -18.26 -27.05 -34.80
CA PRO A 535 -17.18 -26.26 -35.36
C PRO A 535 -16.76 -25.12 -34.41
N ALA A 536 -15.44 -24.95 -34.25
CA ALA A 536 -14.84 -23.81 -33.59
C ALA A 536 -15.05 -22.54 -34.43
N THR A 537 -15.76 -21.56 -33.87
CA THR A 537 -15.89 -20.22 -34.46
C THR A 537 -14.62 -19.41 -34.18
N GLY A 538 -13.74 -19.34 -35.18
CA GLY A 538 -12.66 -18.35 -35.23
C GLY A 538 -13.20 -16.93 -35.43
N TRP A 539 -12.46 -15.93 -34.95
CA TRP A 539 -12.73 -14.52 -35.23
C TRP A 539 -12.72 -14.25 -36.74
N PRO A 540 -13.69 -13.50 -37.30
CA PRO A 540 -13.77 -13.30 -38.74
C PRO A 540 -12.68 -12.36 -39.25
N ASN A 541 -12.12 -12.71 -40.43
CA ASN A 541 -11.15 -11.91 -41.17
C ASN A 541 -11.69 -10.50 -41.53
N ALA A 542 -10.77 -9.56 -41.69
CA ALA A 542 -10.96 -8.13 -41.97
C ALA A 542 -11.71 -7.77 -43.27
N GLN A 543 -12.31 -8.74 -43.97
CA GLN A 543 -13.12 -8.54 -45.17
C GLN A 543 -14.64 -8.57 -44.92
N SER A 544 -15.08 -8.65 -43.65
CA SER A 544 -16.50 -8.71 -43.27
C SER A 544 -17.11 -7.38 -42.79
N TRP A 545 -16.40 -6.26 -42.97
CA TRP A 545 -16.93 -4.94 -42.63
C TRP A 545 -17.71 -4.37 -43.83
N PRO A 546 -18.98 -3.93 -43.66
CA PRO A 546 -19.73 -3.35 -44.76
C PRO A 546 -19.07 -2.06 -45.24
N ASN A 547 -18.85 -1.97 -46.56
CA ASN A 547 -18.38 -0.78 -47.26
C ASN A 547 -19.29 0.42 -46.95
N ALA A 548 -18.76 1.44 -46.28
CA ALA A 548 -19.37 2.76 -46.26
C ALA A 548 -19.02 3.48 -47.58
N ALA A 549 -19.89 3.32 -48.58
CA ALA A 549 -19.87 4.10 -49.80
C ALA A 549 -21.18 4.88 -49.95
N GLY A 550 -21.07 6.20 -49.97
CA GLY A 550 -22.00 7.12 -50.63
C GLY A 550 -23.13 7.67 -49.77
N MET A 551 -23.03 8.96 -49.40
CA MET A 551 -23.77 10.02 -50.09
C MET A 551 -23.20 11.38 -49.68
N GLY A 552 -22.81 12.15 -50.70
CA GLY A 552 -22.64 13.60 -50.61
C GLY A 552 -23.77 14.30 -51.37
N GLN A 553 -23.98 15.57 -50.99
CA GLN A 553 -24.73 16.66 -51.64
C GLN A 553 -26.27 16.60 -51.70
N ALA A 554 -26.92 17.57 -51.05
CA ALA A 554 -27.58 18.74 -51.65
C ALA A 554 -28.65 19.32 -50.70
N GLY A 555 -28.69 20.65 -50.54
CA GLY A 555 -29.77 21.39 -49.85
C GLY A 555 -29.27 22.47 -48.92
#